data_AF-A0ABC8TB27-F1
#
_entry.id   AF-A0ABC8TB27-F1
#
_cell.length_a   1.000
_cell.length_b   1.000
_cell.length_c   1.000
_cell.angle_alpha   90.00
_cell.angle_beta   90.00
_cell.angle_gamma   90.00
#
_symmetry.space_group_name_H-M   'P 1'
#
loop_
_entity.id
_entity.type
_entity.pdbx_description
1 polymer ?
#
loop_
_entity_poly.entity_id
_entity_poly.type
_entity_poly.pdbx_seq_one_letter_code
_entity_poly.pdbx_strand_id
1 'polypeptide(L)'
;MSSSVLDKQSKTLQEPNTSVPNSSHFNGWLSSLAVATLSRTSDIVGWSRRISHGSQKAGLQFLVGRIARFLKACKNAERVGAGAPVYLSVVLEYLAAEVLELAGNAARDNTKNHIVPRHIQLTVRNDEELSRLLCGFHFPN
;
A
#
# COMPACT_ATOMS: atom_id res chain seq x y z
N MET A 1 -9.48 61.44 -3.34
CA MET A 1 -10.43 60.68 -2.50
C MET A 1 -10.61 59.33 -3.17
N SER A 2 -9.78 58.36 -2.76
CA SER A 2 -10.18 57.12 -2.06
C SER A 2 -10.63 56.05 -3.06
N SER A 3 -9.77 55.10 -3.45
CA SER A 3 -9.21 53.94 -2.72
C SER A 3 -10.21 52.81 -2.50
N SER A 4 -9.69 51.58 -2.65
CA SER A 4 -10.27 50.25 -2.41
C SER A 4 -11.25 49.69 -3.44
N VAL A 5 -10.75 48.82 -4.33
CA VAL A 5 -11.25 47.43 -4.43
C VAL A 5 -10.05 46.54 -4.76
N LEU A 6 -9.28 46.23 -3.71
CA LEU A 6 -8.37 45.08 -3.66
C LEU A 6 -9.19 43.80 -3.44
N ASP A 7 -8.59 42.70 -3.86
CA ASP A 7 -8.86 41.33 -3.40
C ASP A 7 -10.21 40.70 -3.75
N LYS A 8 -10.22 39.97 -4.88
CA LYS A 8 -10.96 38.71 -4.94
C LYS A 8 -9.97 37.56 -4.88
N GLN A 9 -9.50 37.33 -3.65
CA GLN A 9 -8.81 36.13 -3.20
C GLN A 9 -9.56 34.87 -3.62
N SER A 10 -8.81 33.96 -4.24
CA SER A 10 -8.71 32.55 -3.90
C SER A 10 -9.75 32.05 -2.87
N LYS A 11 -10.87 31.52 -3.38
CA LYS A 11 -11.62 30.50 -2.64
C LYS A 11 -10.91 29.16 -2.85
N THR A 12 -9.90 28.94 -2.03
CA THR A 12 -9.31 27.63 -1.76
C THR A 12 -10.45 26.69 -1.37
N LEU A 13 -10.65 25.63 -2.15
CA LEU A 13 -11.51 24.52 -1.76
C LEU A 13 -10.98 24.00 -0.43
N GLN A 14 -11.81 24.10 0.62
CA GLN A 14 -11.53 23.47 1.90
C GLN A 14 -11.57 21.96 1.68
N GLU A 15 -10.38 21.37 1.56
CA GLU A 15 -10.16 19.94 1.72
C GLU A 15 -10.75 19.50 3.08
N PRO A 16 -11.44 18.35 3.14
CA PRO A 16 -11.95 17.84 4.42
C PRO A 16 -10.77 17.54 5.34
N ASN A 17 -10.79 18.16 6.53
CA ASN A 17 -9.83 17.94 7.62
C ASN A 17 -9.78 16.45 7.99
N THR A 18 -8.94 15.70 7.29
CA THR A 18 -8.39 14.44 7.75
C THR A 18 -7.05 14.80 8.34
N SER A 19 -6.95 14.70 9.66
CA SER A 19 -5.66 14.76 10.36
C SER A 19 -4.83 13.58 9.86
N VAL A 20 -4.09 13.80 8.77
CA VAL A 20 -3.13 12.84 8.24
C VAL A 20 -2.04 12.68 9.32
N PRO A 21 -1.69 11.45 9.75
CA PRO A 21 -0.62 11.25 10.72
C PRO A 21 0.68 11.84 10.16
N ASN A 22 1.43 12.51 11.04
CA ASN A 22 2.64 13.28 10.74
C ASN A 22 3.55 12.61 9.68
N SER A 23 3.60 13.23 8.50
CA SER A 23 4.16 12.70 7.25
C SER A 23 5.69 12.85 7.14
N SER A 24 6.44 12.72 8.23
CA SER A 24 7.91 12.83 8.20
C SER A 24 8.61 11.56 7.70
N HIS A 25 7.87 10.47 7.46
CA HIS A 25 8.42 9.16 7.09
C HIS A 25 8.13 8.71 5.66
N PHE A 26 7.16 9.30 4.97
CA PHE A 26 6.75 8.85 3.64
C PHE A 26 7.36 9.72 2.55
N ASN A 27 8.23 9.12 1.74
CA ASN A 27 8.76 9.79 0.55
C ASN A 27 7.66 9.94 -0.50
N GLY A 28 7.55 11.11 -1.13
CA GLY A 28 6.38 11.53 -1.94
C GLY A 28 5.92 10.58 -3.06
N TRP A 29 6.75 9.65 -3.52
CA TRP A 29 6.32 8.63 -4.47
C TRP A 29 5.37 7.60 -3.86
N LEU A 30 5.51 7.26 -2.57
CA LEU A 30 4.66 6.30 -1.89
C LEU A 30 3.34 6.90 -1.41
N SER A 31 3.32 8.17 -1.00
CA SER A 31 2.04 8.90 -0.84
C SER A 31 1.29 9.01 -2.17
N SER A 32 1.99 9.27 -3.29
CA SER A 32 1.36 9.31 -4.61
C SER A 32 0.83 7.93 -5.03
N LEU A 33 1.56 6.85 -4.75
CA LEU A 33 1.12 5.48 -5.02
C LEU A 33 -0.03 5.06 -4.10
N ALA A 34 0.00 5.41 -2.82
CA ALA A 34 -1.07 5.11 -1.87
C ALA A 34 -2.35 5.86 -2.21
N VAL A 35 -2.27 7.17 -2.50
CA VAL A 35 -3.41 7.97 -2.97
C VAL A 35 -3.91 7.47 -4.32
N ALA A 36 -3.04 7.10 -5.26
CA ALA A 36 -3.45 6.51 -6.54
C ALA A 36 -4.11 5.13 -6.35
N THR A 37 -3.62 4.31 -5.42
CA THR A 37 -4.17 2.99 -5.10
C THR A 37 -5.54 3.13 -4.44
N LEU A 38 -5.66 4.02 -3.44
CA LEU A 38 -6.92 4.34 -2.76
C LEU A 38 -7.94 4.98 -3.71
N SER A 39 -7.52 5.91 -4.57
CA SER A 39 -8.38 6.53 -5.57
C SER A 39 -8.84 5.54 -6.65
N ARG A 40 -8.04 4.50 -6.95
CA ARG A 40 -8.46 3.38 -7.82
C ARG A 40 -9.38 2.37 -7.12
N THR A 41 -9.42 2.36 -5.77
CA THR A 41 -10.28 1.43 -5.03
C THR A 41 -11.77 1.77 -5.11
N SER A 42 -12.15 3.02 -5.38
CA SER A 42 -13.56 3.39 -5.63
C SER A 42 -14.13 2.70 -6.87
N ASP A 43 -13.28 2.31 -7.83
CA ASP A 43 -13.68 1.59 -9.05
C ASP A 43 -13.80 0.07 -8.85
N ILE A 44 -13.31 -0.48 -7.72
CA ILE A 44 -13.32 -1.92 -7.42
C ILE A 44 -14.76 -2.43 -7.18
N VAL A 45 -15.68 -1.57 -6.71
CA VAL A 45 -17.08 -1.95 -6.46
C VAL A 45 -17.83 -2.30 -7.76
N GLY A 46 -17.36 -1.82 -8.93
CA GLY A 46 -18.00 -2.04 -10.25
C GLY A 46 -17.58 -3.31 -11.01
N TRP A 47 -16.63 -4.10 -10.49
CA TRP A 47 -15.94 -5.12 -11.28
C TRP A 47 -16.60 -6.50 -11.40
N SER A 48 -17.81 -6.63 -10.85
CA SER A 48 -18.52 -7.89 -10.68
C SER A 48 -18.90 -8.60 -12.01
N ARG A 49 -18.87 -7.94 -13.18
CA ARG A 49 -19.51 -8.51 -14.39
C ARG A 49 -18.60 -9.26 -15.37
N ARG A 50 -17.27 -9.12 -15.31
CA ARG A 50 -16.32 -9.91 -16.14
C ARG A 50 -14.95 -9.94 -15.46
N ILE A 51 -14.76 -10.87 -14.52
CA ILE A 51 -13.44 -11.20 -13.99
C ILE A 51 -12.85 -12.33 -14.85
N SER A 52 -12.54 -12.00 -16.08
CA SER A 52 -11.62 -12.75 -16.91
C SER A 52 -10.34 -11.91 -17.03
N HIS A 53 -9.34 -12.24 -16.21
CA HIS A 53 -7.96 -11.72 -16.29
C HIS A 53 -7.83 -10.22 -15.93
N GLY A 54 -7.17 -9.80 -14.87
CA GLY A 54 -5.73 -9.95 -14.63
C GLY A 54 -5.27 -8.78 -13.75
N SER A 55 -4.11 -8.90 -13.10
CA SER A 55 -3.55 -7.86 -12.21
C SER A 55 -3.47 -6.49 -12.87
N GLN A 56 -3.22 -6.44 -14.19
CA GLN A 56 -3.18 -5.23 -15.01
C GLN A 56 -4.47 -4.40 -14.96
N LYS A 57 -5.62 -5.07 -14.95
CA LYS A 57 -6.91 -4.37 -14.90
C LYS A 57 -7.07 -3.71 -13.52
N ALA A 58 -6.51 -4.32 -12.47
CA ALA A 58 -6.61 -3.84 -11.07
C ALA A 58 -5.53 -2.81 -10.75
N GLY A 59 -4.57 -2.61 -11.66
CA GLY A 59 -3.42 -1.74 -11.46
C GLY A 59 -2.42 -2.27 -10.42
N LEU A 60 -2.43 -3.57 -10.11
CA LEU A 60 -1.58 -4.19 -9.08
C LEU A 60 -0.34 -4.83 -9.70
N GLN A 61 0.80 -4.69 -9.02
CA GLN A 61 2.03 -5.44 -9.33
C GLN A 61 1.88 -6.92 -8.97
N PHE A 62 1.13 -7.21 -7.91
CA PHE A 62 0.90 -8.59 -7.47
C PHE A 62 -0.01 -9.35 -8.43
N LEU A 63 0.33 -10.62 -8.71
CA LEU A 63 -0.37 -11.45 -9.68
C LEU A 63 -1.67 -12.02 -9.11
N VAL A 64 -2.75 -11.25 -9.20
CA VAL A 64 -4.12 -11.60 -8.75
C VAL A 64 -4.56 -13.00 -9.21
N GLY A 65 -4.22 -13.40 -10.44
CA GLY A 65 -4.56 -14.72 -10.97
C GLY A 65 -3.87 -15.88 -10.22
N ARG A 66 -2.62 -15.69 -9.77
CA ARG A 66 -1.92 -16.69 -8.94
C ARG A 66 -2.55 -16.80 -7.57
N ILE A 67 -2.89 -15.66 -6.97
CA ILE A 67 -3.56 -15.60 -5.67
C ILE A 67 -4.93 -16.29 -5.73
N ALA A 68 -5.71 -16.05 -6.78
CA ALA A 68 -6.98 -16.75 -7.01
C ALA A 68 -6.81 -18.27 -7.10
N ARG A 69 -5.74 -18.74 -7.77
CA ARG A 69 -5.42 -20.17 -7.85
C ARG A 69 -5.04 -20.75 -6.48
N PHE A 70 -4.21 -20.03 -5.71
CA PHE A 70 -3.85 -20.46 -4.36
C PHE A 70 -5.06 -20.51 -3.42
N LEU A 71 -5.94 -19.51 -3.47
CA LEU A 71 -7.17 -19.50 -2.67
C LEU A 71 -8.07 -20.71 -2.97
N LYS A 72 -8.18 -21.14 -4.23
CA LYS A 72 -8.91 -22.35 -4.62
C LYS A 72 -8.20 -23.64 -4.18
N ALA A 73 -6.86 -23.64 -4.16
CA ALA A 73 -6.07 -24.80 -3.77
C ALA A 73 -6.04 -25.04 -2.26
N CYS A 74 -6.12 -23.98 -1.44
CA CYS A 74 -6.06 -24.09 0.02
C CYS A 74 -7.25 -24.82 0.67
N LYS A 75 -8.30 -25.20 -0.08
CA LYS A 75 -9.51 -25.92 0.41
C LYS A 75 -10.20 -25.32 1.64
N ASN A 76 -9.93 -24.06 1.96
CA ASN A 76 -10.51 -23.36 3.13
C ASN A 76 -12.00 -23.02 2.95
N ALA A 77 -12.48 -22.97 1.71
CA ALA A 77 -13.88 -22.69 1.37
C ALA A 77 -14.28 -23.41 0.08
N GLU A 78 -15.55 -23.79 -0.03
CA GLU A 78 -16.12 -24.44 -1.22
C GLU A 78 -16.11 -23.49 -2.44
N ARG A 79 -16.30 -22.20 -2.22
CA ARG A 79 -16.37 -21.17 -3.26
C ARG A 79 -15.52 -19.96 -2.88
N VAL A 80 -14.81 -19.41 -3.87
CA VAL A 80 -14.03 -18.18 -3.72
C VAL A 80 -14.70 -17.08 -4.54
N GLY A 81 -15.14 -16.02 -3.86
CA GLY A 81 -15.75 -14.86 -4.52
C GLY A 81 -14.77 -14.15 -5.43
N ALA A 82 -15.27 -13.54 -6.51
CA ALA A 82 -14.43 -12.97 -7.56
C ALA A 82 -13.57 -11.77 -7.05
N GLY A 83 -14.03 -11.04 -6.03
CA GLY A 83 -13.31 -9.94 -5.39
C GLY A 83 -12.29 -10.36 -4.32
N ALA A 84 -12.40 -11.58 -3.77
CA ALA A 84 -11.50 -12.08 -2.73
C ALA A 84 -10.01 -12.06 -3.14
N PRO A 85 -9.60 -12.56 -4.33
CA PRO A 85 -8.21 -12.50 -4.74
C PRO A 85 -7.71 -11.07 -4.98
N VAL A 86 -8.58 -10.16 -5.41
CA VAL A 86 -8.22 -8.74 -5.63
C VAL A 86 -7.92 -8.09 -4.28
N TYR A 87 -8.83 -8.23 -3.31
CA TYR A 87 -8.66 -7.67 -1.97
C TYR A 87 -7.37 -8.18 -1.30
N LEU A 88 -7.13 -9.49 -1.35
CA LEU A 88 -5.92 -10.06 -0.78
C LEU A 88 -4.65 -9.55 -1.49
N SER A 89 -4.70 -9.35 -2.81
CA SER A 89 -3.56 -8.82 -3.55
C SER A 89 -3.21 -7.39 -3.12
N VAL A 90 -4.21 -6.54 -2.87
CA VAL A 90 -4.00 -5.16 -2.40
C VAL A 90 -3.31 -5.16 -1.04
N VAL A 91 -3.80 -5.97 -0.09
CA VAL A 91 -3.22 -6.04 1.27
C VAL A 91 -1.78 -6.53 1.22
N LEU A 92 -1.51 -7.57 0.43
CA LEU A 92 -0.16 -8.11 0.29
C LEU A 92 0.80 -7.12 -0.40
N GLU A 93 0.33 -6.39 -1.41
CA GLU A 93 1.13 -5.37 -2.10
C GLU A 93 1.46 -4.20 -1.18
N TYR A 94 0.49 -3.74 -0.38
CA TYR A 94 0.69 -2.71 0.63
C TYR A 94 1.73 -3.13 1.68
N LEU A 95 1.58 -4.31 2.29
CA LEU A 95 2.53 -4.80 3.30
C LEU A 95 3.94 -4.99 2.72
N ALA A 96 4.05 -5.50 1.49
CA ALA A 96 5.34 -5.66 0.83
C ALA A 96 6.01 -4.31 0.53
N ALA A 97 5.24 -3.31 0.10
CA ALA A 97 5.74 -1.96 -0.15
C ALA A 97 6.27 -1.31 1.14
N GLU A 98 5.53 -1.41 2.24
CA GLU A 98 5.92 -0.87 3.55
C GLU A 98 7.25 -1.47 4.02
N VAL A 99 7.37 -2.80 4.02
CA VAL A 99 8.60 -3.49 4.43
C VAL A 99 9.77 -3.14 3.51
N LEU A 100 9.54 -3.02 2.20
CA LEU A 100 10.59 -2.65 1.25
C LEU A 100 11.04 -1.19 1.37
N GLU A 101 10.13 -0.26 1.69
CA GLU A 101 10.50 1.14 1.97
C GLU A 101 11.39 1.22 3.20
N LEU A 102 10.94 0.62 4.31
CA LEU A 102 11.68 0.61 5.57
C LEU A 102 13.04 -0.08 5.39
N ALA A 103 13.08 -1.27 4.80
CA ALA A 103 14.33 -2.00 4.58
C ALA A 103 15.25 -1.30 3.56
N GLY A 104 14.69 -0.59 2.58
CA GLY A 104 15.42 0.25 1.64
C GLY A 104 16.08 1.44 2.32
N ASN A 105 15.36 2.12 3.23
CA ASN A 105 15.94 3.19 4.05
C ASN A 105 17.07 2.66 4.93
N ALA A 106 16.83 1.55 5.64
CA ALA A 106 17.89 0.89 6.43
C ALA A 106 19.10 0.47 5.57
N ALA A 107 18.91 0.06 4.31
CA ALA A 107 20.01 -0.25 3.42
C ALA A 107 20.83 0.99 3.03
N ARG A 108 20.14 2.10 2.74
CA ARG A 108 20.77 3.38 2.40
C ARG A 108 21.54 3.96 3.57
N ASP A 109 21.00 3.85 4.79
CA ASP A 109 21.67 4.28 6.02
C ASP A 109 22.95 3.47 6.28
N ASN A 110 22.93 2.17 5.93
CA ASN A 110 24.11 1.31 5.98
C ASN A 110 25.00 1.42 4.72
N THR A 111 24.76 2.42 3.84
CA THR A 111 25.50 2.66 2.59
C THR A 111 25.58 1.45 1.65
N LYS A 112 24.52 0.63 1.64
CA LYS A 112 24.40 -0.53 0.75
C LYS A 112 23.45 -0.23 -0.40
N ASN A 113 23.82 -0.68 -1.59
CA ASN A 113 22.99 -0.56 -2.81
C ASN A 113 21.96 -1.69 -2.96
N HIS A 114 21.96 -2.67 -2.05
CA HIS A 114 21.05 -3.81 -2.06
C HIS A 114 20.53 -4.09 -0.64
N ILE A 115 19.30 -4.58 -0.57
CA ILE A 115 18.67 -5.00 0.68
C ILE A 115 19.22 -6.38 1.06
N VAL A 116 19.75 -6.52 2.29
CA VAL A 116 20.15 -7.81 2.87
C VAL A 116 19.17 -8.24 3.96
N PRO A 117 19.11 -9.53 4.35
CA PRO A 117 18.20 -10.00 5.39
C PRO A 117 18.25 -9.20 6.70
N ARG A 118 19.44 -8.71 7.08
CA ARG A 118 19.62 -7.85 8.27
C ARG A 118 18.80 -6.56 8.21
N HIS A 119 18.66 -5.93 7.05
CA HIS A 119 17.89 -4.69 6.94
C HIS A 119 16.40 -4.94 7.23
N ILE A 120 15.87 -6.06 6.72
CA ILE A 120 14.49 -6.50 6.97
C ILE A 120 14.31 -6.86 8.46
N GLN A 121 15.26 -7.61 9.03
CA GLN A 121 15.20 -8.00 10.45
C GLN A 121 15.19 -6.77 11.37
N LEU A 122 16.02 -5.76 11.08
CA LEU A 122 16.07 -4.53 11.87
C LEU A 122 14.76 -3.74 11.77
N THR A 123 14.18 -3.61 10.58
CA THR A 123 12.94 -2.84 10.40
C THR A 123 11.72 -3.53 10.97
N VAL A 124 11.60 -4.85 10.83
CA VAL A 124 10.53 -5.62 11.47
C VAL A 124 10.62 -5.57 13.01
N ARG A 125 11.83 -5.55 13.58
CA ARG A 125 12.00 -5.46 15.04
C ARG A 125 11.73 -4.07 15.61
N ASN A 126 12.02 -3.03 14.84
CA ASN A 126 11.85 -1.64 15.26
C ASN A 126 10.42 -1.13 15.06
N ASP A 127 9.64 -1.77 14.20
CA ASP A 127 8.24 -1.44 13.96
C ASP A 127 7.33 -2.32 14.83
N GLU A 128 6.52 -1.70 15.70
CA GLU A 128 5.65 -2.44 16.62
C GLU A 128 4.55 -3.23 15.92
N GLU A 129 3.99 -2.71 14.83
CA GLU A 129 2.90 -3.35 14.11
C GLU A 129 3.42 -4.58 13.34
N LEU A 130 4.55 -4.44 12.66
CA LEU A 130 5.22 -5.54 11.97
C LEU A 130 5.74 -6.59 12.95
N SER A 131 6.27 -6.17 14.10
CA SER A 131 6.72 -7.07 15.16
C SER A 131 5.56 -7.90 15.71
N ARG A 132 4.39 -7.29 15.93
CA ARG A 132 3.17 -8.01 16.34
C ARG A 132 2.64 -8.93 15.25
N LEU A 133 2.65 -8.48 13.99
CA LEU A 133 2.21 -9.27 12.84
C LEU A 133 3.08 -10.51 12.63
N LEU A 134 4.39 -10.41 12.89
CA LEU A 134 5.39 -11.45 12.64
C LEU A 134 5.92 -12.12 13.91
N CYS A 135 5.18 -12.07 15.03
CA CYS A 135 5.67 -12.54 16.34
C CYS A 135 6.06 -14.03 16.38
N GLY A 136 5.47 -14.85 15.49
CA GLY A 136 5.80 -16.28 15.34
C GLY A 136 6.89 -16.59 14.31
N PHE A 137 7.45 -15.58 13.65
CA PHE A 137 8.44 -15.75 12.60
C PHE A 137 9.86 -15.61 13.16
N HIS A 138 10.70 -16.62 12.95
CA HIS A 138 12.11 -16.61 13.36
C HIS A 138 13.01 -16.18 12.20
N PHE A 139 13.66 -15.03 12.34
CA PHE A 139 14.77 -14.64 11.45
C PHE A 139 16.04 -15.39 11.87
N PRO A 140 16.63 -16.23 11.00
CA PRO A 140 17.92 -16.85 11.29
C PRO A 140 19.01 -15.77 11.43
N ASN A 141 19.92 -15.98 12.38
CA ASN A 141 21.06 -15.11 12.64
C ASN A 141 22.23 -15.41 11.71
#